data_AF-A0AAD5FV51-F1
#
_entry.id   AF-A0AAD5FV51-F1
#
_cell.length_a   1.000
_cell.length_b   1.000
_cell.length_c   1.000
_cell.angle_alpha   90.00
_cell.angle_beta   90.00
_cell.angle_gamma   90.00
#
_symmetry.space_group_name_H-M   'P 1'
#
loop_
_entity.id
_entity.type
_entity.pdbx_description
1 polymer ?
#
loop_
_entity_poly.entity_id
_entity_poly.type
_entity_poly.pdbx_seq_one_letter_code
_entity_poly.pdbx_strand_id
1 'polypeptide(L)'
;NPFPGNIINVPEGPDVYSGVPKDYTGEHVSAANFLAVLRGDSQAISKSGRKKVIRSRANDSIFIYLSDHGGHGVFEFPNST
;
A
#
# COMPACT_ATOMS: atom_id res chain seq x y z
N ASN A 1 16.05 -7.40 11.47
CA ASN A 1 15.53 -6.33 12.35
C ASN A 1 15.94 -6.68 13.78
N PRO A 2 16.75 -5.84 14.47
CA PRO A 2 17.18 -6.08 15.85
C PRO A 2 16.07 -5.93 16.92
N PHE A 3 14.97 -5.26 16.61
CA PHE A 3 13.79 -5.14 17.48
C PHE A 3 12.56 -5.75 16.76
N PRO A 4 12.32 -7.07 16.89
CA PRO A 4 11.25 -7.73 16.15
C PRO A 4 9.87 -7.13 16.43
N GLY A 5 9.11 -6.90 15.36
CA GLY A 5 7.78 -6.29 15.45
C GLY A 5 7.76 -4.77 15.62
N ASN A 6 8.92 -4.12 15.69
CA ASN A 6 9.04 -2.66 15.81
C ASN A 6 9.66 -2.06 14.53
N ILE A 7 9.09 -0.95 14.04
CA ILE A 7 9.67 -0.13 12.97
C ILE A 7 9.71 1.31 13.45
N ILE A 8 10.86 1.97 13.29
CA ILE A 8 11.03 3.41 13.58
C ILE A 8 11.26 4.19 12.28
N ASN A 9 10.86 5.46 12.25
CA ASN A 9 11.07 6.36 11.10
C ASN A 9 11.97 7.57 11.41
N VAL A 10 12.58 7.60 12.59
CA VAL A 10 13.54 8.62 13.04
C VAL A 10 14.46 7.98 14.11
N PRO A 11 15.74 8.38 14.22
CA PRO A 11 16.62 7.87 15.28
C PRO A 11 15.98 8.02 16.66
N GLU A 12 16.06 6.95 17.47
CA GLU A 12 15.47 6.90 18.82
C GLU A 12 13.96 7.22 18.88
N GLY A 13 13.27 7.10 17.74
CA GLY A 13 11.85 7.40 17.61
C GLY A 13 10.92 6.31 18.17
N PRO A 14 9.61 6.62 18.25
CA PRO A 14 8.60 5.64 18.63
C PRO A 14 8.38 4.56 17.56
N ASP A 15 7.80 3.43 17.96
CA ASP A 15 7.28 2.43 17.01
C ASP A 15 6.15 3.02 16.18
N VAL A 16 6.26 2.91 14.86
CA VAL A 16 5.23 3.31 13.90
C VAL A 16 4.54 2.12 13.24
N TYR A 17 4.89 0.88 13.59
CA TYR A 17 4.30 -0.33 12.99
C TYR A 17 3.02 -0.80 13.67
N SER A 18 2.95 -0.69 15.00
CA SER A 18 1.78 -1.12 15.75
C SER A 18 0.51 -0.42 15.26
N GLY A 19 -0.56 -1.20 15.07
CA GLY A 19 -1.84 -0.70 14.58
C GLY A 19 -1.93 -0.41 13.07
N VAL A 20 -0.81 -0.44 12.33
CA VAL A 20 -0.84 -0.19 10.87
C VAL A 20 -1.63 -1.30 10.15
N PRO A 21 -2.71 -0.94 9.41
CA PRO A 21 -3.49 -1.90 8.63
C PRO A 21 -2.65 -2.62 7.58
N LYS A 22 -2.94 -3.91 7.39
CA LYS A 22 -2.26 -4.80 6.44
C LYS A 22 -3.25 -5.21 5.35
N ASP A 23 -3.73 -4.22 4.61
CA ASP A 23 -4.75 -4.44 3.56
C ASP A 23 -4.15 -5.16 2.35
N TYR A 24 -2.93 -4.77 1.95
CA TYR A 24 -2.13 -5.40 0.90
C TYR A 24 -0.68 -5.53 1.40
N THR A 25 -0.14 -6.75 1.41
CA THR A 25 1.22 -7.06 1.88
C THR A 25 1.85 -8.13 1.00
N GLY A 26 3.19 -8.21 0.96
CA GLY A 26 3.90 -9.22 0.17
C GLY A 26 3.55 -9.11 -1.32
N GLU A 27 3.26 -10.25 -1.97
CA GLU A 27 2.94 -10.34 -3.39
C GLU A 27 1.68 -9.54 -3.79
N HIS A 28 0.82 -9.20 -2.83
CA HIS A 28 -0.37 -8.38 -3.09
C HIS A 28 -0.07 -6.89 -3.26
N VAL A 29 1.15 -6.43 -2.96
CA VAL A 29 1.63 -5.08 -3.26
C VAL A 29 2.05 -5.04 -4.73
N SER A 30 1.10 -4.75 -5.62
CA SER A 30 1.30 -4.75 -7.07
C SER A 30 0.61 -3.58 -7.75
N ALA A 31 1.12 -3.18 -8.92
CA ALA A 31 0.53 -2.11 -9.72
C ALA A 31 -0.94 -2.39 -10.09
N ALA A 32 -1.26 -3.65 -10.40
CA ALA A 32 -2.62 -4.07 -10.73
C ALA A 32 -3.58 -3.86 -9.55
N ASN A 33 -3.20 -4.30 -8.34
CA ASN A 33 -4.01 -4.11 -7.15
C ASN A 33 -4.11 -2.62 -6.78
N PHE A 34 -3.02 -1.85 -6.88
CA PHE A 34 -3.03 -0.40 -6.64
C PHE A 34 -4.04 0.32 -7.54
N LEU A 35 -4.04 0.06 -8.85
CA LEU A 35 -4.99 0.65 -9.79
C LEU A 35 -6.44 0.20 -9.51
N ALA A 36 -6.65 -1.05 -9.15
CA ALA A 36 -7.98 -1.55 -8.77
C ALA A 36 -8.51 -0.87 -7.50
N VAL A 37 -7.64 -0.60 -6.51
CA VAL A 37 -8.00 0.17 -5.31
C VAL A 37 -8.46 1.58 -5.67
N LEU A 38 -7.72 2.29 -6.54
CA LEU A 38 -8.06 3.64 -7.00
C LEU A 38 -9.40 3.68 -7.76
N ARG A 39 -9.69 2.64 -8.54
CA ARG A 39 -10.94 2.53 -9.30
C ARG A 39 -12.14 2.08 -8.46
N GLY A 40 -11.93 1.68 -7.21
CA GLY A 40 -12.97 1.04 -6.41
C GLY A 40 -13.38 -0.35 -6.91
N ASP A 41 -12.55 -0.99 -7.73
CA ASP A 41 -12.84 -2.29 -8.35
C ASP A 41 -12.35 -3.44 -7.48
N SER A 42 -13.18 -3.82 -6.51
CA SER A 42 -12.89 -4.97 -5.64
C SER A 42 -12.88 -6.34 -6.36
N GLN A 43 -13.41 -6.43 -7.58
CA GLN A 43 -13.42 -7.68 -8.35
C GLN A 43 -12.10 -7.90 -9.10
N ALA A 44 -11.40 -6.82 -9.47
CA ALA A 44 -10.08 -6.88 -10.09
C ALA A 44 -8.94 -7.26 -9.12
N ILE A 45 -9.19 -7.22 -7.81
CA ILE A 45 -8.22 -7.67 -6.80
C ILE A 45 -8.07 -9.19 -6.85
N SER A 46 -6.83 -9.68 -6.76
CA SER A 46 -6.49 -11.11 -6.75
C SER A 46 -7.39 -11.94 -5.81
N LYS A 47 -7.70 -13.19 -6.19
CA LYS A 47 -8.71 -14.03 -5.51
C LYS A 47 -8.44 -14.28 -4.01
N SER A 48 -7.19 -14.19 -3.56
CA SER A 48 -6.79 -14.25 -2.15
C SER A 48 -6.49 -12.85 -1.59
N GLY A 49 -6.94 -12.58 -0.35
CA GLY A 49 -6.65 -11.34 0.38
C GLY A 49 -7.87 -10.48 0.74
N ARG A 50 -7.65 -9.44 1.57
CA ARG A 50 -8.67 -8.41 1.86
C ARG A 50 -8.91 -7.58 0.60
N LYS A 51 -10.19 -7.34 0.26
CA LYS A 51 -10.60 -6.63 -0.95
C LYS A 51 -10.95 -5.16 -0.70
N LYS A 52 -10.18 -4.50 0.17
CA LYS A 52 -10.48 -3.12 0.56
C LYS A 52 -10.02 -2.18 -0.55
N VAL A 53 -10.99 -1.55 -1.20
CA VAL A 53 -10.78 -0.56 -2.27
C VAL A 53 -11.40 0.78 -1.88
N ILE A 54 -11.06 1.85 -2.60
CA ILE A 54 -11.67 3.16 -2.36
C ILE A 54 -13.16 3.10 -2.72
N ARG A 55 -14.00 3.65 -1.85
CA ARG A 55 -15.45 3.80 -2.05
C ARG A 55 -15.88 5.25 -1.83
N SER A 56 -15.13 6.18 -2.41
CA SER A 56 -15.38 7.61 -2.33
C SER A 56 -16.64 8.01 -3.09
N ARG A 57 -17.31 9.05 -2.61
CA ARG A 57 -18.43 9.74 -3.27
C ARG A 57 -17.95 11.05 -3.89
N ALA A 58 -18.84 11.75 -4.59
CA ALA A 58 -18.53 12.96 -5.35
C ALA A 58 -17.83 14.08 -4.54
N ASN A 59 -18.05 14.13 -3.21
CA ASN A 59 -17.51 15.19 -2.35
C ASN A 59 -16.41 14.70 -1.41
N ASP A 60 -15.98 13.44 -1.51
CA ASP A 60 -14.94 12.89 -0.66
C ASP A 60 -13.56 13.29 -1.21
N SER A 61 -12.64 13.58 -0.31
CA SER A 61 -11.24 13.84 -0.68
C SER A 61 -10.42 12.56 -0.59
N ILE A 62 -9.59 12.29 -1.59
CA ILE A 62 -8.66 11.17 -1.62
C ILE A 62 -7.24 11.69 -1.44
N PHE A 63 -6.53 11.14 -0.46
CA PHE A 63 -5.09 11.37 -0.28
C PHE A 63 -4.32 10.09 -0.65
N ILE A 64 -3.30 10.24 -1.50
CA ILE A 64 -2.43 9.14 -1.95
C ILE A 64 -0.99 9.49 -1.60
N TYR A 65 -0.31 8.58 -0.92
CA TYR A 65 1.11 8.68 -0.57
C TYR A 65 1.85 7.49 -1.18
N LEU A 66 2.95 7.77 -1.88
CA LEU A 66 3.82 6.79 -2.53
C LEU A 66 5.26 7.06 -2.11
N SER A 67 6.00 6.01 -1.74
CA SER A 67 7.40 6.10 -1.30
C SER A 67 8.13 4.83 -1.69
N ASP A 68 8.90 4.89 -2.77
CA ASP A 68 9.80 3.85 -3.25
C ASP A 68 10.73 4.44 -4.32
N HIS A 69 11.48 3.59 -5.01
CA HIS A 69 12.20 3.90 -6.23
C HIS A 69 11.29 4.12 -7.44
N GLY A 70 11.88 4.70 -8.49
CA GLY A 70 11.20 4.98 -9.75
C GLY A 70 12.19 5.42 -10.83
N GLY A 71 11.65 5.63 -12.03
CA GLY A 71 12.37 6.09 -13.21
C GLY A 71 11.53 7.05 -14.04
N HIS A 72 12.01 7.43 -15.22
CA HIS A 72 11.27 8.34 -16.08
C HIS A 72 9.92 7.72 -16.50
N GLY A 73 8.82 8.27 -15.96
CA GLY A 73 7.46 7.79 -16.21
C GLY A 73 7.10 6.48 -15.50
N VAL A 74 7.91 6.02 -14.53
CA VAL A 74 7.73 4.73 -13.85
C VAL A 74 7.85 4.90 -12.34
N PHE A 75 6.94 4.26 -11.61
CA PHE A 75 7.05 4.00 -10.17
C PHE A 75 7.17 2.49 -9.97
N GLU A 76 8.13 2.05 -9.16
CA GLU A 76 8.42 0.62 -9.00
C GLU A 76 7.52 -0.05 -7.95
N PHE A 77 7.29 -1.35 -8.12
CA PHE A 77 6.60 -2.19 -7.14
C PHE A 77 7.53 -3.35 -6.75
N PRO A 78 7.33 -3.99 -5.58
CA PRO A 78 8.29 -4.95 -5.03
C PRO A 78 8.72 -6.11 -5.95
N ASN A 79 7.85 -6.53 -6.88
CA ASN A 79 8.12 -7.61 -7.84
C ASN A 79 7.99 -7.13 -9.31
N SER A 80 8.16 -5.84 -9.59
CA SER A 80 8.18 -5.35 -10.97
C SER A 80 9.52 -5.65 -11.64
N THR A 81 9.67 -6.88 -12.12
CA THR A 81 10.68 -7.31 -13.10
C THR A 81 10.11 -8.42 -13.96
#